data_AF-A0A2K8SIV4-F1
#
_entry.id   AF-A0A2K8SIV4-F1
#
_cell.length_a   1.000
_cell.length_b   1.000
_cell.length_c   1.000
_cell.angle_alpha   90.00
_cell.angle_beta   90.00
_cell.angle_gamma   90.00
#
_symmetry.space_group_name_H-M   'P 1'
#
loop_
_entity.id
_entity.type
_entity.pdbx_description
1 polymer ?
#
loop_
_entity_poly.entity_id
_entity_poly.type
_entity_poly.pdbx_seq_one_letter_code
_entity_poly.pdbx_strand_id
1 'polypeptide(L)'
;MVSYVEQTTFWSMLRKERFFSLTMTLDQLKQFRSGVYTILGNGKDALFDLMDAVLVTRSVYSFVELSLSPVFRRRWSSIYEALEDSNPPREELMQLYIKQLPQTEQLVLAGDHTAWPRLEAVTLKERTYEHQTQPMSGTKPVTLGQGYSTISIIPETKGSWALPLLHERITSFSNPIEKAASQLRLVCQHLPTRPMTLWDAEYGCASFVKQTADIAADPKPRGKSPGWPQGQPRNRRIRYPTVKKGTLKQKKQLSKSA
;
A
#
# COMPACT_ATOMS: atom_id res chain seq x y z
N MET A 1 34.87 47.69 15.57
CA MET A 1 33.72 47.71 16.50
C MET A 1 32.57 48.43 15.81
N VAL A 2 31.89 47.76 14.88
CA VAL A 2 30.68 48.25 14.21
C VAL A 2 29.76 47.02 14.01
N SER A 3 28.79 46.96 14.93
CA SER A 3 27.42 46.45 14.83
C SER A 3 27.13 45.12 14.12
N TYR A 4 27.02 44.12 15.00
CA TYR A 4 26.43 42.80 14.91
C TYR A 4 24.88 42.85 14.83
N VAL A 5 24.28 43.61 13.90
CA VAL A 5 22.82 43.86 13.91
C VAL A 5 22.10 43.58 12.58
N GLU A 6 22.79 43.38 11.45
CA GLU A 6 22.10 43.24 10.15
C GLU A 6 21.89 41.80 9.64
N GLN A 7 22.36 40.76 10.34
CA GLN A 7 22.11 39.37 9.93
C GLN A 7 20.89 38.71 10.58
N THR A 8 20.31 39.34 11.60
CA THR A 8 19.17 38.78 12.36
C THR A 8 17.80 39.03 11.73
N THR A 9 17.70 39.94 10.75
CA THR A 9 16.42 40.29 10.09
C THR A 9 16.17 39.52 8.79
N PHE A 10 17.21 39.00 8.11
CA PHE A 10 17.00 38.20 6.89
C PHE A 10 16.57 36.75 7.23
N TRP A 11 17.09 36.19 8.33
CA TRP A 11 16.73 34.84 8.80
C TRP A 11 15.43 34.77 9.61
N SER A 12 14.89 35.91 10.08
CA SER A 12 13.57 35.94 10.73
C SER A 12 12.41 36.04 9.73
N MET A 13 12.69 36.47 8.49
CA MET A 13 11.70 36.60 7.42
C MET A 13 11.45 35.29 6.65
N LEU A 14 12.41 34.36 6.63
CA LEU A 14 12.29 33.04 5.98
C LEU A 14 11.87 31.90 6.92
N ARG A 15 11.57 32.18 8.20
CA ARG A 15 11.14 31.17 9.19
C ARG A 15 9.67 31.29 9.57
N LYS A 16 8.85 31.78 8.63
CA LYS A 16 7.38 31.70 8.64
C LYS A 16 6.88 30.76 7.54
N GLU A 17 7.61 29.68 7.25
CA GLU A 17 6.95 28.53 6.64
C GLU A 17 5.98 27.98 7.69
N ARG A 18 4.71 28.29 7.47
CA ARG A 18 3.58 27.75 8.22
C ARG A 18 3.74 26.23 8.20
N PHE A 19 4.20 25.67 9.31
CA PHE A 19 3.92 24.30 9.65
C PHE A 19 2.39 24.19 9.71
N PHE A 20 1.78 23.75 8.61
CA PHE A 20 0.43 23.19 8.64
C PHE A 20 0.55 21.84 9.34
N SER A 21 0.75 21.88 10.65
CA SER A 21 0.40 20.75 11.50
C SER A 21 -1.12 20.61 11.36
N LEU A 22 -1.57 19.60 10.64
CA LEU A 22 -2.95 19.11 10.67
C LEU A 22 -3.26 18.62 12.09
N THR A 23 -3.44 19.53 13.04
CA THR A 23 -4.09 19.20 14.30
C THR A 23 -5.58 19.09 14.00
N MET A 24 -6.03 17.90 13.58
CA MET A 24 -7.46 17.61 13.55
C MET A 24 -8.01 17.81 14.96
N THR A 25 -9.12 18.54 15.09
CA THR A 25 -9.79 18.68 16.37
C THR A 25 -10.48 17.36 16.75
N LEU A 26 -10.70 17.16 18.04
CA LEU A 26 -11.45 15.99 18.52
C LEU A 26 -12.85 15.91 17.86
N ASP A 27 -13.48 17.05 17.60
CA ASP A 27 -14.79 17.10 16.97
C ASP A 27 -14.73 16.71 15.49
N GLN A 28 -13.69 17.09 14.76
CA GLN A 28 -13.46 16.62 13.39
C GLN A 28 -13.26 15.10 13.34
N LEU A 29 -12.51 14.54 14.30
CA LEU A 29 -12.33 13.10 14.40
C LEU A 29 -13.64 12.37 14.72
N LYS A 30 -14.45 12.91 15.63
CA LYS A 30 -15.78 12.38 15.93
C LYS A 30 -16.68 12.42 14.69
N GLN A 31 -16.70 13.54 13.96
CA GLN A 31 -17.50 13.69 12.74
C GLN A 31 -17.07 12.70 11.65
N PHE A 32 -15.76 12.57 11.39
CA PHE A 32 -15.23 11.58 10.45
C PHE A 32 -15.67 10.17 10.84
N ARG A 33 -15.49 9.82 12.12
CA ARG A 33 -15.83 8.51 12.65
C ARG A 33 -17.33 8.20 12.58
N SER A 34 -18.19 9.18 12.87
CA SER A 34 -19.63 9.08 12.65
C SER A 34 -19.98 8.90 11.17
N GLY A 35 -19.31 9.61 10.27
CA GLY A 35 -19.47 9.46 8.82
C GLY A 35 -19.14 8.04 8.35
N VAL A 36 -18.00 7.47 8.77
CA VAL A 36 -17.64 6.07 8.47
C VAL A 36 -18.75 5.13 8.94
N TYR A 37 -19.19 5.26 10.20
CA TYR A 37 -20.21 4.38 10.78
C TYR A 37 -21.55 4.41 10.00
N THR A 38 -21.94 5.56 9.45
CA THR A 38 -23.16 5.66 8.63
C THR A 38 -23.05 4.96 7.28
N ILE A 39 -21.84 4.78 6.76
CA ILE A 39 -21.57 4.23 5.42
C ILE A 39 -21.44 2.70 5.42
N LEU A 40 -20.95 2.09 6.51
CA LEU A 40 -20.55 0.66 6.55
C LEU A 40 -21.67 -0.36 6.21
N GLY A 41 -22.95 0.04 6.23
CA GLY A 41 -24.06 -0.82 5.82
C GLY A 41 -24.38 -1.95 6.82
N ASN A 42 -24.64 -3.15 6.30
CA ASN A 42 -24.99 -4.33 7.12
C ASN A 42 -23.82 -4.75 8.01
N GLY A 43 -24.13 -5.19 9.23
CA GLY A 43 -23.10 -5.58 10.20
C GLY A 43 -22.23 -4.43 10.72
N LYS A 44 -22.57 -3.16 10.40
CA LYS A 44 -21.75 -1.97 10.73
C LYS A 44 -21.26 -1.95 12.17
N ASP A 45 -22.07 -2.33 13.15
CA ASP A 45 -21.64 -2.26 14.53
C ASP A 45 -20.49 -3.23 14.84
N ALA A 46 -20.60 -4.47 14.33
CA ALA A 46 -19.59 -5.50 14.53
C ALA A 46 -18.33 -5.19 13.71
N LEU A 47 -18.50 -4.68 12.48
CA LEU A 47 -17.40 -4.25 11.64
C LEU A 47 -16.65 -3.04 12.23
N PHE A 48 -17.38 -2.12 12.86
CA PHE A 48 -16.79 -0.94 13.49
C PHE A 48 -16.03 -1.28 14.77
N ASP A 49 -16.59 -2.15 15.62
CA ASP A 49 -15.88 -2.73 16.76
C ASP A 49 -14.63 -3.52 16.29
N LEU A 50 -14.74 -4.26 15.18
CA LEU A 50 -13.62 -5.01 14.59
C LEU A 50 -12.52 -4.08 14.07
N MET A 51 -12.89 -2.98 13.42
CA MET A 51 -11.96 -1.96 12.95
C MET A 51 -11.18 -1.36 14.14
N ASP A 52 -11.86 -1.02 15.23
CA ASP A 52 -11.21 -0.53 16.45
C ASP A 52 -10.27 -1.58 17.05
N ALA A 53 -10.71 -2.84 17.09
CA ALA A 53 -9.90 -3.94 17.60
C ALA A 53 -8.61 -4.10 16.79
N VAL A 54 -8.67 -4.01 15.45
CA VAL A 54 -7.48 -4.04 14.58
C VAL A 54 -6.57 -2.83 14.81
N LEU A 55 -7.12 -1.64 15.00
CA LEU A 55 -6.34 -0.41 15.20
C LEU A 55 -5.63 -0.37 16.56
N VAL A 56 -6.22 -0.94 17.61
CA VAL A 56 -5.66 -0.94 18.97
C VAL A 56 -4.76 -2.16 19.23
N THR A 57 -4.96 -3.27 18.52
CA THR A 57 -4.16 -4.49 18.69
C THR A 57 -2.87 -4.42 17.88
N ARG A 58 -1.73 -4.33 18.59
CA ARG A 58 -0.39 -4.23 17.97
C ARG A 58 0.03 -5.44 17.13
N SER A 59 -0.38 -6.65 17.52
CA SER A 59 -0.02 -7.89 16.86
C SER A 59 -1.14 -8.91 17.07
N VAL A 60 -1.45 -9.67 16.03
CA VAL A 60 -2.53 -10.65 16.02
C VAL A 60 -1.95 -11.98 15.55
N TYR A 61 -2.08 -13.03 16.36
CA TYR A 61 -1.61 -14.38 16.00
C TYR A 61 -2.70 -15.18 15.30
N SER A 62 -3.97 -14.91 15.61
CA SER A 62 -5.11 -15.52 14.95
C SER A 62 -6.24 -14.52 14.78
N PHE A 63 -7.03 -14.66 13.72
CA PHE A 63 -8.12 -13.72 13.44
C PHE A 63 -9.15 -13.62 14.59
N VAL A 64 -9.46 -14.75 15.24
CA VAL A 64 -10.40 -14.81 16.37
C VAL A 64 -9.88 -14.07 17.62
N GLU A 65 -8.57 -13.89 17.78
CA GLU A 65 -7.97 -13.16 18.90
C GLU A 65 -8.50 -11.72 19.01
N LEU A 66 -8.90 -11.13 17.88
CA LEU A 66 -9.52 -9.79 17.85
C LEU A 66 -10.81 -9.72 18.69
N SER A 67 -11.50 -10.84 18.92
CA SER A 67 -12.70 -10.85 19.77
C SER A 67 -12.39 -10.67 21.25
N LEU A 68 -11.14 -10.86 21.66
CA LEU A 68 -10.69 -10.65 23.03
C LEU A 68 -10.31 -9.19 23.30
N SER A 69 -10.27 -8.34 22.26
CA SER A 69 -9.95 -6.94 22.41
C SER A 69 -11.03 -6.23 23.26
N PRO A 70 -10.64 -5.39 24.24
CA PRO A 70 -11.61 -4.72 25.12
C PRO A 70 -12.52 -3.74 24.38
N VAL A 71 -12.17 -3.33 23.16
CA VAL A 71 -12.99 -2.48 22.30
C VAL A 71 -13.97 -3.28 21.43
N PHE A 72 -13.85 -4.61 21.38
CA PHE A 72 -14.77 -5.49 20.68
C PHE A 72 -15.84 -6.00 21.64
N ARG A 73 -17.07 -5.48 21.54
CA ARG A 73 -18.11 -5.68 22.58
C ARG A 73 -19.05 -6.85 22.29
N ARG A 74 -18.71 -7.71 21.32
CA ARG A 74 -19.60 -8.73 20.76
C ARG A 74 -19.03 -10.13 20.93
N ARG A 75 -19.83 -11.14 20.58
CA ARG A 75 -19.39 -12.54 20.62
C ARG A 75 -18.36 -12.81 19.53
N TRP A 76 -17.48 -13.77 19.76
CA TRP A 76 -16.41 -14.11 18.82
C TRP A 76 -16.92 -14.51 17.42
N SER A 77 -18.10 -15.15 17.32
CA SER A 77 -18.69 -15.52 16.02
C SER A 77 -19.02 -14.30 15.16
N SER A 78 -19.42 -13.18 15.80
CA SER A 78 -19.78 -11.93 15.12
C SER A 78 -18.63 -11.35 14.28
N ILE A 79 -17.37 -11.71 14.57
CA ILE A 79 -16.23 -11.28 13.75
C ILE A 79 -16.29 -11.91 12.35
N TYR A 80 -16.67 -13.18 12.27
CA TYR A 80 -16.80 -13.89 11.01
C TYR A 80 -18.06 -13.45 10.26
N GLU A 81 -19.20 -13.44 10.96
CA GLU A 81 -20.49 -12.99 10.42
C GLU A 81 -20.38 -11.56 9.86
N ALA A 82 -19.71 -10.64 10.58
CA ALA A 82 -19.53 -9.27 10.10
C ALA A 82 -18.76 -9.18 8.79
N LEU A 83 -17.72 -9.99 8.56
CA LEU A 83 -16.98 -9.97 7.29
C LEU A 83 -17.73 -10.67 6.16
N GLU A 84 -18.53 -11.68 6.47
CA GLU A 84 -19.34 -12.42 5.49
C GLU A 84 -20.53 -11.58 5.01
N ASP A 85 -21.22 -10.91 5.94
CA ASP A 85 -22.44 -10.15 5.67
C ASP A 85 -22.17 -8.70 5.27
N SER A 86 -20.99 -8.16 5.57
CA SER A 86 -20.65 -6.78 5.20
C SER A 86 -20.10 -6.70 3.78
N ASN A 87 -20.54 -5.67 3.07
CA ASN A 87 -19.94 -5.24 1.82
C ASN A 87 -19.77 -3.71 1.87
N PRO A 88 -18.76 -3.21 2.61
CA PRO A 88 -18.60 -1.77 2.82
C PRO A 88 -18.48 -1.05 1.46
N PRO A 89 -19.26 0.02 1.23
CA PRO A 89 -19.27 0.71 -0.06
C PRO A 89 -17.96 1.49 -0.23
N ARG A 90 -17.02 0.88 -0.95
CA ARG A 90 -15.64 1.36 -1.11
C ARG A 90 -15.58 2.76 -1.71
N GLU A 91 -16.44 3.07 -2.67
CA GLU A 91 -16.47 4.38 -3.32
C GLU A 91 -16.92 5.49 -2.35
N GLU A 92 -17.94 5.23 -1.52
CA GLU A 92 -18.41 6.20 -0.53
C GLU A 92 -17.36 6.46 0.56
N LEU A 93 -16.69 5.38 1.01
CA LEU A 93 -15.56 5.50 1.95
C LEU A 93 -14.39 6.28 1.33
N MET A 94 -14.06 6.01 0.07
CA MET A 94 -13.04 6.74 -0.68
C MET A 94 -13.37 8.23 -0.78
N GLN A 95 -14.61 8.58 -1.12
CA GLN A 95 -15.07 9.97 -1.15
C GLN A 95 -14.95 10.64 0.23
N LEU A 96 -15.25 9.91 1.31
CA LEU A 96 -15.07 10.41 2.68
C LEU A 96 -13.60 10.69 2.98
N TYR A 97 -12.67 9.84 2.54
CA TYR A 97 -11.23 10.07 2.69
C TYR A 97 -10.75 11.28 1.89
N ILE A 98 -11.22 11.43 0.64
CA ILE A 98 -10.89 12.57 -0.23
C ILE A 98 -11.32 13.89 0.41
N LYS A 99 -12.48 13.93 1.09
CA LYS A 99 -12.95 15.12 1.83
C LYS A 99 -12.03 15.56 2.97
N GLN A 100 -11.19 14.66 3.49
CA GLN A 100 -10.24 14.99 4.57
C GLN A 100 -8.89 15.48 4.03
N LEU A 101 -8.69 15.48 2.71
CA LEU A 101 -7.42 15.91 2.14
C LEU A 101 -7.23 17.42 2.32
N PRO A 102 -6.00 17.86 2.63
CA PRO A 102 -5.68 19.28 2.58
C PRO A 102 -5.85 19.79 1.15
N GLN A 103 -6.29 21.04 1.02
CA GLN A 103 -6.29 21.73 -0.27
C GLN A 103 -4.84 22.03 -0.66
N THR A 104 -4.24 21.15 -1.46
CA THR A 104 -2.91 21.33 -2.04
C THR A 104 -3.02 21.60 -3.53
N GLU A 105 -2.02 22.28 -4.09
CA GLU A 105 -2.02 22.64 -5.52
C GLU A 105 -1.87 21.43 -6.44
N GLN A 106 -1.23 20.35 -5.97
CA GLN A 106 -1.04 19.14 -6.75
C GLN A 106 -1.04 17.88 -5.86
N LEU A 107 -1.98 16.98 -6.13
CA LEU A 107 -2.06 15.67 -5.48
C LEU A 107 -1.16 14.66 -6.19
N VAL A 108 -0.51 13.78 -5.43
CA VAL A 108 0.28 12.66 -5.96
C VAL A 108 -0.41 11.35 -5.62
N LEU A 109 -0.73 10.58 -6.65
CA LEU A 109 -1.23 9.21 -6.51
C LEU A 109 -0.11 8.22 -6.83
N ALA A 110 -0.02 7.15 -6.06
CA ALA A 110 0.81 6.00 -6.38
C ALA A 110 -0.07 4.76 -6.52
N GLY A 111 0.12 4.02 -7.60
CA GLY A 111 -0.52 2.74 -7.81
C GLY A 111 0.48 1.59 -7.75
N ASP A 112 0.07 0.49 -7.14
CA ASP A 112 0.92 -0.69 -6.95
C ASP A 112 0.12 -2.00 -7.07
N HIS A 113 0.79 -3.03 -7.57
CA HIS A 113 0.30 -4.39 -7.62
C HIS A 113 1.05 -5.24 -6.59
N THR A 114 0.33 -5.70 -5.57
CA THR A 114 0.88 -6.57 -4.52
C THR A 114 0.38 -8.00 -4.69
N ALA A 115 1.31 -8.93 -4.88
CA ALA A 115 1.04 -10.36 -4.83
C ALA A 115 0.85 -10.83 -3.37
N TRP A 116 -0.18 -11.64 -3.12
CA TRP A 116 -0.44 -12.28 -1.83
C TRP A 116 -0.37 -13.81 -1.94
N PRO A 117 0.81 -14.42 -1.68
CA PRO A 117 1.01 -15.86 -1.82
C PRO A 117 0.14 -16.68 -0.86
N ARG A 118 -0.56 -17.70 -1.39
CA ARG A 118 -1.46 -18.60 -0.65
C ARG A 118 -1.31 -20.05 -1.14
N LEU A 119 -0.08 -20.55 -1.08
CA LEU A 119 0.32 -21.88 -1.55
C LEU A 119 -0.52 -23.00 -0.89
N GLU A 120 -0.66 -22.94 0.43
CA GLU A 120 -1.32 -23.99 1.23
C GLU A 120 -2.85 -23.83 1.33
N ALA A 121 -3.41 -22.67 0.95
CA ALA A 121 -4.84 -22.41 1.04
C ALA A 121 -5.60 -22.97 -0.18
N VAL A 122 -5.68 -24.30 -0.29
CA VAL A 122 -6.23 -24.97 -1.47
C VAL A 122 -7.70 -24.69 -1.74
N THR A 123 -8.46 -24.36 -0.70
CA THR A 123 -9.89 -24.00 -0.76
C THR A 123 -10.12 -22.52 -1.04
N LEU A 124 -9.07 -21.68 -1.06
CA LEU A 124 -9.20 -20.28 -1.39
C LEU A 124 -9.59 -20.15 -2.87
N LYS A 125 -10.77 -19.57 -3.09
CA LYS A 125 -11.32 -19.36 -4.44
C LYS A 125 -10.39 -18.45 -5.26
N GLU A 126 -10.38 -18.73 -6.56
CA GLU A 126 -9.76 -17.86 -7.56
C GLU A 126 -8.32 -17.45 -7.23
N ARG A 127 -7.48 -18.45 -6.90
CA ARG A 127 -6.04 -18.25 -6.84
C ARG A 127 -5.47 -18.15 -8.26
N THR A 128 -4.59 -17.18 -8.47
CA THR A 128 -3.93 -16.85 -9.73
C THR A 128 -2.42 -17.04 -9.60
N TYR A 129 -1.74 -17.09 -10.75
CA TYR A 129 -0.28 -17.08 -10.81
C TYR A 129 0.22 -15.64 -10.66
N GLU A 130 0.96 -15.38 -9.60
CA GLU A 130 1.47 -14.04 -9.28
C GLU A 130 2.99 -14.00 -9.33
N HIS A 131 3.56 -12.82 -9.57
CA HIS A 131 5.01 -12.64 -9.60
C HIS A 131 5.63 -12.77 -8.19
N GLN A 132 6.77 -13.45 -8.10
CA GLN A 132 7.56 -13.59 -6.88
C GLN A 132 8.96 -13.02 -7.08
N THR A 133 9.30 -11.94 -6.36
CA THR A 133 10.60 -11.24 -6.48
C THR A 133 11.80 -12.07 -6.04
N GLN A 134 11.63 -13.00 -5.09
CA GLN A 134 12.68 -13.88 -4.59
C GLN A 134 12.25 -15.35 -4.71
N PRO A 135 12.29 -15.94 -5.92
CA PRO A 135 12.04 -17.37 -6.07
C PRO A 135 13.17 -18.17 -5.43
N MET A 136 12.88 -19.43 -5.06
CA MET A 136 13.95 -20.37 -4.73
C MET A 136 14.88 -20.56 -5.94
N SER A 137 16.16 -20.83 -5.68
CA SER A 137 17.16 -20.98 -6.73
C SER A 137 16.71 -22.02 -7.77
N GLY A 138 16.59 -21.61 -9.03
CA GLY A 138 16.19 -22.47 -10.15
C GLY A 138 14.69 -22.53 -10.44
N THR A 139 13.83 -21.92 -9.62
CA THR A 139 12.39 -21.84 -9.91
C THR A 139 12.04 -20.56 -10.67
N LYS A 140 10.96 -20.63 -11.48
CA LYS A 140 10.39 -19.42 -12.11
C LYS A 140 9.95 -18.43 -11.02
N PRO A 141 10.01 -17.10 -11.26
CA PRO A 141 9.57 -16.07 -10.32
C PRO A 141 8.04 -15.99 -10.26
N VAL A 142 7.38 -17.10 -9.96
CA VAL A 142 5.94 -17.25 -9.96
C VAL A 142 5.50 -17.98 -8.69
N THR A 143 4.45 -17.47 -8.05
CA THR A 143 3.80 -18.06 -6.88
C THR A 143 2.30 -18.23 -7.14
N LEU A 144 1.61 -18.99 -6.29
CA LEU A 144 0.16 -19.17 -6.36
C LEU A 144 -0.50 -18.41 -5.20
N GLY A 145 -1.44 -17.52 -5.52
CA GLY A 145 -2.00 -16.60 -4.53
C GLY A 145 -3.13 -15.76 -5.09
N GLN A 146 -3.30 -14.55 -4.56
CA GLN A 146 -4.20 -13.54 -5.12
C GLN A 146 -3.42 -12.25 -5.35
N GLY A 147 -3.71 -11.53 -6.42
CA GLY A 147 -3.18 -10.19 -6.67
C GLY A 147 -4.10 -9.10 -6.10
N TYR A 148 -3.51 -8.02 -5.61
CA TYR A 148 -4.24 -6.83 -5.14
C TYR A 148 -3.71 -5.58 -5.81
N SER A 149 -4.61 -4.73 -6.29
CA SER A 149 -4.32 -3.41 -6.85
C SER A 149 -4.65 -2.34 -5.82
N THR A 150 -3.64 -1.54 -5.48
CA THR A 150 -3.77 -0.43 -4.52
C THR A 150 -3.53 0.89 -5.23
N ILE A 151 -4.39 1.88 -4.98
CA ILE A 151 -4.12 3.27 -5.32
C ILE A 151 -4.15 4.11 -4.04
N SER A 152 -3.06 4.82 -3.79
CA SER A 152 -2.87 5.59 -2.56
C SER A 152 -2.48 7.02 -2.88
N ILE A 153 -2.91 7.96 -2.05
CA ILE A 153 -2.35 9.31 -2.04
C ILE A 153 -1.02 9.29 -1.30
N ILE A 154 -0.02 9.88 -1.92
CA ILE A 154 1.28 10.13 -1.32
C ILE A 154 1.32 11.60 -0.90
N PRO A 155 1.45 11.89 0.40
CA PRO A 155 1.51 13.23 0.94
C PRO A 155 2.83 13.93 0.57
N GLU A 156 2.96 15.20 0.97
CA GLU A 156 4.11 16.06 0.70
C GLU A 156 5.47 15.43 1.04
N THR A 157 6.53 16.02 0.48
CA THR A 157 7.93 15.55 0.49
C THR A 157 8.53 15.18 1.85
N LYS A 158 7.88 15.53 2.97
CA LYS A 158 8.29 15.19 4.34
C LYS A 158 7.22 14.32 5.01
N GLY A 159 7.37 13.01 4.88
CA GLY A 159 6.51 12.04 5.57
C GLY A 159 6.73 10.61 5.08
N SER A 160 6.52 9.65 5.97
CA SER A 160 6.54 8.22 5.65
C SER A 160 5.15 7.62 5.85
N TRP A 161 4.13 8.28 5.29
CA TRP A 161 2.76 7.80 5.35
C TRP A 161 2.13 7.83 3.95
N ALA A 162 1.12 7.00 3.74
CA ALA A 162 0.32 6.96 2.52
C ALA A 162 -1.14 6.75 2.92
N LEU A 163 -2.07 7.32 2.14
CA LEU A 163 -3.50 7.11 2.33
C LEU A 163 -4.02 6.18 1.23
N PRO A 164 -4.27 4.89 1.52
CA PRO A 164 -4.92 4.01 0.57
C PRO A 164 -6.33 4.50 0.28
N LEU A 165 -6.62 4.83 -0.97
CA LEU A 165 -7.96 5.22 -1.42
C LEU A 165 -8.78 3.99 -1.80
N LEU A 166 -8.20 3.12 -2.63
CA LEU A 166 -8.78 1.84 -3.00
C LEU A 166 -7.71 0.77 -2.89
N HIS A 167 -8.08 -0.35 -2.26
CA HIS A 167 -7.30 -1.57 -2.21
C HIS A 167 -8.22 -2.71 -2.57
N GLU A 168 -8.05 -3.27 -3.76
CA GLU A 168 -9.00 -4.23 -4.30
C GLU A 168 -8.30 -5.44 -4.89
N ARG A 169 -8.94 -6.59 -4.74
CA ARG A 169 -8.50 -7.83 -5.34
C ARG A 169 -8.60 -7.76 -6.87
N ILE A 170 -7.57 -8.27 -7.55
CA ILE A 170 -7.56 -8.54 -8.98
C ILE A 170 -8.12 -9.95 -9.16
N THR A 171 -9.23 -10.07 -9.90
CA THR A 171 -9.89 -11.37 -10.13
C THR A 171 -9.22 -12.10 -11.30
N SER A 172 -9.49 -13.40 -11.45
CA SER A 172 -9.00 -14.20 -12.58
C SER A 172 -9.55 -13.75 -13.95
N PHE A 173 -10.55 -12.87 -13.97
CA PHE A 173 -11.15 -12.31 -15.18
C PHE A 173 -10.59 -10.94 -15.56
N SER A 174 -9.69 -10.40 -14.74
CA SER A 174 -9.08 -9.08 -14.93
C SER A 174 -7.56 -9.21 -14.86
N ASN A 175 -6.85 -8.25 -15.44
CA ASN A 175 -5.41 -8.13 -15.26
C ASN A 175 -5.07 -6.87 -14.44
N PRO A 176 -3.84 -6.78 -13.90
CA PRO A 176 -3.41 -5.64 -13.08
C PRO A 176 -3.55 -4.29 -13.79
N ILE A 177 -3.33 -4.24 -15.11
CA ILE A 177 -3.39 -3.01 -15.92
C ILE A 177 -4.83 -2.49 -16.00
N GLU A 178 -5.78 -3.36 -16.37
CA GLU A 178 -7.20 -3.01 -16.44
C GLU A 178 -7.75 -2.58 -15.09
N LYS A 179 -7.40 -3.33 -14.03
CA LYS A 179 -7.83 -3.02 -12.67
C LYS A 179 -7.32 -1.64 -12.23
N ALA A 180 -6.01 -1.38 -12.40
CA ALA A 180 -5.41 -0.10 -12.08
C ALA A 180 -6.01 1.07 -12.89
N ALA A 181 -6.24 0.91 -14.20
CA ALA A 181 -6.83 1.93 -15.04
C ALA A 181 -8.29 2.25 -14.61
N SER A 182 -9.07 1.22 -14.26
CA SER A 182 -10.42 1.39 -13.74
C SER A 182 -10.45 2.13 -12.39
N GLN A 183 -9.54 1.78 -11.48
CA GLN A 183 -9.41 2.45 -10.18
C GLN A 183 -8.97 3.89 -10.34
N LEU A 184 -7.99 4.15 -11.21
CA LEU A 184 -7.52 5.50 -11.50
C LEU A 184 -8.65 6.37 -12.07
N ARG A 185 -9.43 5.85 -13.02
CA ARG A 185 -10.58 6.56 -13.59
C ARG A 185 -11.59 6.93 -12.51
N LEU A 186 -11.93 5.98 -11.64
CA LEU A 186 -12.86 6.20 -10.53
C LEU A 186 -12.36 7.26 -9.55
N VAL A 187 -11.09 7.16 -9.13
CA VAL A 187 -10.48 8.14 -8.21
C VAL A 187 -10.49 9.54 -8.82
N CYS A 188 -10.05 9.68 -10.07
CA CYS A 188 -9.96 10.98 -10.75
C CYS A 188 -11.32 11.67 -10.95
N GLN A 189 -12.43 10.94 -10.95
CA GLN A 189 -13.79 11.54 -11.00
C GLN A 189 -14.14 12.30 -9.72
N HIS A 190 -13.54 11.92 -8.59
CA HIS A 190 -13.86 12.46 -7.26
C HIS A 190 -12.77 13.39 -6.70
N LEU A 191 -11.61 13.46 -7.34
CA LEU A 191 -10.53 14.34 -6.90
C LEU A 191 -10.81 15.80 -7.28
N PRO A 192 -10.47 16.76 -6.39
CA PRO A 192 -10.71 18.19 -6.63
C PRO A 192 -9.79 18.79 -7.71
N THR A 193 -8.64 18.15 -7.94
CA THR A 193 -7.59 18.63 -8.85
C THR A 193 -7.05 17.46 -9.66
N ARG A 194 -6.56 17.75 -10.87
CA ARG A 194 -5.83 16.79 -11.72
C ARG A 194 -4.57 16.29 -10.98
N PRO A 195 -4.47 15.00 -10.62
CA PRO A 195 -3.33 14.49 -9.86
C PRO A 195 -2.15 14.15 -10.77
N MET A 196 -0.94 14.16 -10.21
CA MET A 196 0.20 13.44 -10.76
C MET A 196 0.10 11.97 -10.34
N THR A 197 0.36 11.03 -11.26
CA THR A 197 0.29 9.60 -10.95
C THR A 197 1.65 8.92 -11.14
N LEU A 198 2.03 8.12 -10.14
CA LEU A 198 3.28 7.37 -10.08
C LEU A 198 2.97 5.89 -10.21
N TRP A 199 3.66 5.26 -11.15
CA TRP A 199 3.51 3.84 -11.43
C TRP A 199 4.86 3.20 -11.64
N ASP A 200 4.97 1.93 -11.26
CA ASP A 200 6.18 1.16 -11.41
C ASP A 200 6.41 0.69 -12.87
N ALA A 201 7.40 -0.18 -13.07
CA ALA A 201 7.77 -0.64 -14.41
C ALA A 201 6.78 -1.65 -15.01
N GLU A 202 5.86 -2.25 -14.23
CA GLU A 202 4.78 -3.09 -14.74
C GLU A 202 3.83 -2.28 -15.61
N TYR A 203 3.49 -1.08 -15.14
CA TYR A 203 2.58 -0.13 -15.79
C TYR A 203 3.26 0.76 -16.83
N GLY A 204 4.59 0.73 -16.94
CA GLY A 204 5.37 1.43 -17.96
C GLY A 204 5.25 0.83 -19.37
N CYS A 205 4.04 0.44 -19.80
CA CYS A 205 3.77 -0.24 -21.06
C CYS A 205 2.66 0.44 -21.88
N ALA A 206 2.62 0.15 -23.18
CA ALA A 206 1.67 0.78 -24.11
C ALA A 206 0.20 0.49 -23.77
N SER A 207 -0.10 -0.68 -23.18
CA SER A 207 -1.47 -1.03 -22.78
C SER A 207 -1.99 -0.08 -21.71
N PHE A 208 -1.22 0.14 -20.65
CA PHE A 208 -1.60 1.06 -19.57
C PHE A 208 -1.74 2.50 -20.05
N VAL A 209 -0.80 2.97 -20.88
CA VAL A 209 -0.85 4.32 -21.48
C VAL A 209 -2.13 4.51 -22.31
N LYS A 210 -2.52 3.51 -23.12
CA LYS A 210 -3.75 3.58 -23.92
C LYS A 210 -5.01 3.60 -23.05
N GLN A 211 -5.07 2.80 -21.99
CA GLN A 211 -6.24 2.69 -21.12
C GLN A 211 -6.45 3.89 -20.19
N THR A 212 -5.41 4.70 -20.00
CA THR A 212 -5.40 5.88 -19.12
C THR A 212 -5.29 7.21 -19.87
N ALA A 213 -5.23 7.18 -21.20
CA ALA A 213 -5.01 8.35 -22.04
C ALA A 213 -6.11 9.42 -21.91
N ASP A 214 -7.36 8.99 -21.67
CA ASP A 214 -8.53 9.84 -21.49
C ASP A 214 -8.71 10.36 -20.06
N ILE A 215 -7.96 9.81 -19.10
CA ILE A 215 -8.13 10.13 -17.69
C ILE A 215 -7.46 11.47 -17.38
N ALA A 216 -8.15 12.31 -16.60
CA ALA A 216 -7.64 13.60 -16.18
C ALA A 216 -6.56 13.46 -15.09
N ALA A 217 -5.42 12.88 -15.44
CA ALA A 217 -4.26 12.68 -14.58
C ALA A 217 -2.95 12.86 -15.37
N ASP A 218 -1.90 13.31 -14.70
CA ASP A 218 -0.57 13.47 -15.31
C ASP A 218 0.31 12.27 -14.97
N PRO A 219 0.48 11.31 -15.90
CA PRO A 219 1.25 10.12 -15.62
C PRO A 219 2.75 10.43 -15.64
N LYS A 220 3.43 10.02 -14.57
CA LYS A 220 4.89 9.92 -14.51
C LYS A 220 5.26 8.44 -14.39
N PRO A 221 5.10 7.66 -15.48
CA PRO A 221 5.43 6.25 -15.46
C PRO A 221 6.93 6.08 -15.33
N ARG A 222 7.36 5.14 -14.50
CA ARG A 222 8.74 4.65 -14.56
C ARG A 222 8.88 3.80 -15.82
N GLY A 223 9.22 4.43 -16.94
CA GLY A 223 9.56 3.70 -18.16
C GLY A 223 10.63 2.64 -17.87
N LYS A 224 10.51 1.46 -18.47
CA LYS A 224 11.65 0.55 -18.54
C LYS A 224 12.75 1.30 -19.28
N SER A 225 13.95 1.35 -18.70
CA SER A 225 15.10 1.95 -19.39
C SER A 225 15.24 1.32 -20.78
N PRO A 226 15.65 2.07 -21.81
CA PRO A 226 15.72 1.60 -23.20
C PRO A 226 16.73 0.45 -23.44
N GLY A 227 17.21 -0.18 -22.38
CA GLY A 227 18.28 -1.15 -22.40
C GLY A 227 19.64 -0.46 -22.50
N TRP A 228 20.66 -1.28 -22.70
CA TRP A 228 22.00 -0.79 -23.05
C TRP A 228 22.04 -0.48 -24.55
N PRO A 229 22.72 0.60 -24.98
CA PRO A 229 22.95 0.86 -26.39
C PRO A 229 23.61 -0.36 -27.07
N GLN A 230 23.08 -0.75 -28.23
CA GLN A 230 23.61 -1.87 -28.99
C GLN A 230 25.08 -1.57 -29.38
N GLY A 231 25.99 -2.50 -29.10
CA GLY A 231 27.43 -2.34 -29.39
C GLY A 231 28.29 -1.77 -28.27
N GLN A 232 27.73 -1.35 -27.13
CA GLN A 232 28.53 -0.95 -25.97
C GLN A 232 28.87 -2.16 -25.07
N PRO A 233 30.16 -2.48 -24.86
CA PRO A 233 30.57 -3.57 -23.96
C PRO A 233 30.25 -3.20 -22.51
N ARG A 234 29.65 -4.15 -21.77
CA ARG A 234 29.39 -3.97 -20.33
C ARG A 234 30.66 -4.23 -19.53
N ASN A 235 31.10 -3.23 -18.76
CA ASN A 235 32.03 -3.49 -17.66
C ASN A 235 31.34 -4.35 -16.61
N ARG A 236 31.81 -5.59 -16.44
CA ARG A 236 31.26 -6.54 -15.47
C ARG A 236 31.54 -5.98 -14.07
N ARG A 237 30.50 -5.67 -13.28
CA ARG A 237 30.69 -5.28 -11.88
C ARG A 237 31.43 -6.39 -11.14
N ILE A 238 32.36 -6.00 -10.28
CA ILE A 238 33.05 -6.92 -9.36
C ILE A 238 31.98 -7.67 -8.56
N ARG A 239 31.92 -8.99 -8.70
CA ARG A 239 31.07 -9.85 -7.87
C ARG A 239 31.89 -10.33 -6.68
N TYR A 240 31.52 -9.88 -5.49
CA TYR A 240 32.08 -10.44 -4.27
C TYR A 240 31.53 -11.86 -4.04
N PRO A 241 32.35 -12.80 -3.53
CA PRO A 241 31.89 -14.16 -3.25
C PRO A 241 30.84 -14.15 -2.12
N THR A 242 29.81 -14.98 -2.26
CA THR A 242 28.82 -15.20 -1.20
C THR A 242 29.47 -16.03 -0.09
N VAL A 243 29.69 -15.43 1.08
CA VAL A 243 30.19 -16.13 2.26
C VAL A 243 29.05 -16.95 2.86
N LYS A 244 29.07 -18.27 2.71
CA LYS A 244 28.16 -19.17 3.43
C LYS A 244 28.68 -19.36 4.85
N LYS A 245 27.93 -18.90 5.85
CA LYS A 245 28.18 -19.28 7.25
C LYS A 245 27.72 -20.72 7.44
N GLY A 246 28.65 -21.64 7.65
CA GLY A 246 28.37 -23.02 8.01
C GLY A 246 28.97 -23.35 9.37
N THR A 247 28.20 -23.98 10.25
CA THR A 247 28.74 -24.59 11.47
C THR A 247 29.33 -25.95 11.08
N LEU A 248 30.62 -26.18 11.37
CA LEU A 248 31.25 -27.48 11.18
C LEU A 248 30.53 -28.52 12.03
N LYS A 249 29.91 -29.54 11.40
CA LYS A 249 29.46 -30.73 12.12
C LYS A 249 30.70 -31.45 12.66
N GLN A 250 30.82 -31.56 13.98
CA GLN A 250 31.83 -32.40 14.61
C GLN A 250 31.67 -33.84 14.10
N LYS A 251 32.74 -34.44 13.57
CA LYS A 251 32.78 -35.86 13.22
C LYS A 251 32.57 -36.68 14.49
N LYS A 252 31.53 -37.52 14.50
CA LYS A 252 31.28 -38.49 15.56
C LYS A 252 32.46 -39.47 15.57
N GLN A 253 33.25 -39.49 16.64
CA GLN A 253 34.30 -40.50 16.82
C GLN A 253 33.61 -41.86 16.98
N LEU A 254 34.01 -42.83 16.15
CA LEU A 254 33.63 -44.24 16.35
C LEU A 254 34.28 -44.73 17.64
N SER A 255 33.45 -45.13 18.61
CA SER A 255 33.91 -45.87 19.79
C SER A 255 34.49 -47.21 19.32
N LYS A 256 35.78 -47.45 19.58
CA LYS A 256 36.35 -48.80 19.49
C LYS A 256 35.78 -49.61 20.65
N SER A 257 34.98 -50.62 20.32
CA SER A 257 34.61 -51.71 21.23
C SER A 257 35.85 -52.53 21.59
N ALA A 258 36.00 -52.83 22.87
CA ALA A 258 36.87 -53.87 23.42
C ALA A 258 36.00 -54.78 24.28
#